data_AF-A0AA40K928-F1
#
_entry.id   AF-A0AA40K928-F1
#
_cell.length_a   1.000
_cell.length_b   1.000
_cell.length_c   1.000
_cell.angle_alpha   90.00
_cell.angle_beta   90.00
_cell.angle_gamma   90.00
#
_symmetry.space_group_name_H-M   'P 1'
#
loop_
_entity.id
_entity.type
_entity.pdbx_description
1 polymer ?
#
loop_
_entity_poly.entity_id
_entity_poly.type
_entity_poly.pdbx_seq_one_letter_code
_entity_poly.pdbx_strand_id
1 'polypeptide(L)'
;MPGQWECPGGAADPEDATILDAAMRELWEEAGLRGRRVVGFVEEAGVQGQGQVGDRLEGRGLTFSFVNRMGVFRRFYRVAFEVEVEVEGEGQRPVVRLDPEEHQDYLWVSEEEVRSRRVAGREIVLTAEMNTERMVLEAMRVRRERVGWGVDGGE
;
A
#
# COMPACT_ATOMS: atom_id res chain seq x y z
N MET A 1 -5.73 7.52 9.41
CA MET A 1 -6.43 7.68 10.73
C MET A 1 -5.35 7.82 11.80
N PRO A 2 -5.45 8.73 12.80
CA PRO A 2 -4.34 8.94 13.73
C PRO A 2 -3.94 7.66 14.46
N GLY A 3 -2.64 7.37 14.51
CA GLY A 3 -2.07 6.23 15.23
C GLY A 3 -2.30 4.86 14.60
N GLN A 4 -2.74 4.79 13.33
CA GLN A 4 -2.86 3.53 12.58
C GLN A 4 -1.78 3.45 11.50
N TRP A 5 -1.42 2.21 11.13
CA TRP A 5 -0.39 1.92 10.14
C TRP A 5 -0.98 1.81 8.74
N GLU A 6 -0.29 2.38 7.75
CA GLU A 6 -0.66 2.30 6.34
C GLU A 6 0.58 2.32 5.43
N CYS A 7 0.40 1.94 4.17
CA CYS A 7 1.42 2.16 3.14
C CYS A 7 1.35 3.62 2.68
N PRO A 8 2.47 4.19 2.17
CA PRO A 8 2.44 5.54 1.63
C PRO A 8 1.41 5.69 0.51
N GLY A 9 0.67 6.80 0.49
CA GLY A 9 -0.30 7.07 -0.56
C GLY A 9 -1.43 8.01 -0.16
N GLY A 10 -1.82 8.83 -1.13
CA GLY A 10 -2.88 9.82 -1.00
C GLY A 10 -3.77 9.91 -2.25
N ALA A 11 -4.44 11.06 -2.39
CA ALA A 11 -5.30 11.32 -3.54
C ALA A 11 -4.45 11.74 -4.74
N ALA A 12 -4.87 11.32 -5.94
CA ALA A 12 -4.31 11.89 -7.17
C ALA A 12 -4.84 13.32 -7.34
N ASP A 13 -3.92 14.25 -7.58
CA ASP A 13 -4.21 15.65 -7.82
C ASP A 13 -4.40 15.93 -9.32
N PRO A 14 -5.13 17.01 -9.70
CA PRO A 14 -5.28 17.42 -11.09
C PRO A 14 -3.96 17.67 -11.83
N GLU A 15 -2.90 17.99 -11.09
CA GLU A 15 -1.55 18.26 -11.58
C GLU A 15 -0.75 16.96 -11.84
N ASP A 16 -1.17 15.82 -11.27
CA ASP A 16 -0.51 14.54 -11.51
C ASP A 16 -0.79 14.06 -12.95
N ALA A 17 0.28 13.80 -13.71
CA ALA A 17 0.15 13.36 -15.10
C ALA A 17 -0.52 11.98 -15.22
N THR A 18 -0.30 11.11 -14.24
CA THR A 18 -0.93 9.80 -14.12
C THR A 18 -1.11 9.41 -12.65
N ILE A 19 -1.95 8.40 -12.39
CA ILE A 19 -2.06 7.78 -11.05
C ILE A 19 -0.75 7.14 -10.55
N LEU A 20 0.19 6.83 -11.45
CA LEU A 20 1.51 6.34 -11.08
C LEU A 20 2.38 7.49 -10.59
N ASP A 21 2.28 8.66 -11.22
CA ASP A 21 2.98 9.87 -10.79
C ASP A 21 2.50 10.30 -9.40
N ALA A 22 1.19 10.25 -9.15
CA ALA A 22 0.61 10.46 -7.82
C ALA A 22 1.22 9.48 -6.78
N ALA A 23 1.23 8.18 -7.08
CA ALA A 23 1.80 7.19 -6.15
C ALA A 23 3.31 7.39 -5.88
N MET A 24 4.08 7.85 -6.88
CA MET A 24 5.50 8.16 -6.72
C MET A 24 5.73 9.45 -5.94
N ARG A 25 4.86 10.45 -6.11
CA ARG A 25 4.87 11.71 -5.35
C ARG A 25 4.62 11.43 -3.88
N GLU A 26 3.53 10.73 -3.55
CA GLU A 26 3.16 10.41 -2.16
C GLU A 26 4.25 9.55 -1.48
N LEU A 27 4.82 8.57 -2.19
CA LEU A 27 5.94 7.77 -1.68
C LEU A 27 7.16 8.63 -1.29
N TRP A 28 7.42 9.70 -2.04
CA TRP A 28 8.50 10.63 -1.76
C TRP A 28 8.13 11.61 -0.65
N GLU A 29 6.94 12.19 -0.68
CA GLU A 29 6.46 13.18 0.30
C GLU A 29 6.36 12.54 1.70
N GLU A 30 5.68 11.41 1.81
CA GLU A 30 5.39 10.79 3.12
C GLU A 30 6.57 9.99 3.69
N ALA A 31 7.39 9.37 2.84
CA ALA A 31 8.44 8.43 3.28
C ALA A 31 9.86 8.77 2.81
N GLY A 32 10.04 9.80 1.99
CA GLY A 32 11.35 10.19 1.45
C GLY A 32 11.97 9.13 0.55
N LEU A 33 11.18 8.18 0.03
CA LEU A 33 11.67 7.09 -0.80
C LEU A 33 11.55 7.46 -2.27
N ARG A 34 12.66 7.39 -3.02
CA ARG A 34 12.64 7.59 -4.47
C ARG A 34 12.26 6.30 -5.17
N GLY A 35 11.11 6.29 -5.83
CA GLY A 35 10.70 5.19 -6.69
C GLY A 35 11.53 5.15 -7.98
N ARG A 36 12.07 3.97 -8.29
CA ARG A 36 12.80 3.69 -9.53
C ARG A 36 11.86 3.27 -10.65
N ARG A 37 10.91 2.37 -10.33
CA ARG A 37 9.89 1.88 -11.25
C ARG A 37 8.77 1.15 -10.51
N VAL A 38 7.58 1.15 -11.10
CA VAL A 38 6.49 0.25 -10.71
C VAL A 38 6.80 -1.15 -11.23
N VAL A 39 6.70 -2.14 -10.35
CA VAL A 39 7.09 -3.52 -10.64
C VAL A 39 5.93 -4.50 -10.54
N GLY A 40 4.82 -4.08 -9.96
CA GLY A 40 3.61 -4.87 -9.82
C GLY A 40 2.39 -3.98 -9.61
N PHE A 41 1.25 -4.49 -10.05
CA PHE A 41 -0.06 -3.93 -9.72
C PHE A 41 -0.73 -4.89 -8.73
N VAL A 42 -1.24 -4.38 -7.62
CA VAL A 42 -1.93 -5.19 -6.62
C VAL A 42 -3.41 -5.21 -6.97
N GLU A 43 -3.86 -6.32 -7.58
CA GLU A 43 -5.29 -6.51 -7.82
C GLU A 43 -5.98 -6.76 -6.48
N GLU A 44 -6.81 -5.80 -6.04
CA GLU A 44 -7.64 -5.98 -4.84
C GLU A 44 -8.86 -6.88 -5.14
N ALA A 45 -8.73 -7.87 -6.02
CA ALA A 45 -9.81 -8.75 -6.46
C ALA A 45 -10.29 -9.64 -5.29
N GLY A 46 -11.60 -9.64 -5.03
CA GLY A 46 -12.21 -10.54 -4.04
C GLY A 46 -12.56 -9.88 -2.68
N VAL A 47 -12.41 -8.56 -2.54
CA VAL A 47 -13.03 -7.83 -1.42
C VAL A 47 -14.55 -7.80 -1.61
N GLN A 48 -15.25 -8.85 -1.18
CA GLN A 48 -16.63 -8.68 -0.75
C GLN A 48 -16.57 -7.84 0.52
N GLY A 49 -16.79 -6.53 0.38
CA GLY A 49 -16.80 -5.61 1.50
C GLY A 49 -17.79 -6.11 2.56
N GLN A 50 -17.27 -6.44 3.74
CA GLN A 50 -18.04 -6.34 4.99
C GLN A 50 -17.79 -4.96 5.63
N GLY A 51 -17.57 -3.94 4.80
CA GLY A 51 -17.59 -2.52 5.14
C GLY A 51 -18.94 -1.89 4.77
N GLN A 52 -19.21 -0.71 5.31
CA GLN A 52 -20.47 0.03 5.16
C GLN A 52 -21.00 0.09 3.72
N VAL A 53 -22.32 0.26 3.59
CA VAL A 53 -23.11 0.38 2.34
C VAL A 53 -22.29 0.96 1.17
N GLY A 54 -21.88 0.13 0.21
CA GLY A 54 -21.41 0.59 -1.11
C GLY A 54 -20.04 0.12 -1.62
N ASP A 55 -19.30 -0.71 -0.88
CA ASP A 55 -18.03 -1.25 -1.37
C ASP A 55 -18.26 -2.18 -2.59
N ARG A 56 -17.58 -1.91 -3.70
CA ARG A 56 -17.67 -2.71 -4.93
C ARG A 56 -16.32 -2.83 -5.62
N LEU A 57 -16.01 -4.04 -6.06
CA LEU A 57 -14.91 -4.32 -6.98
C LEU A 57 -15.23 -3.72 -8.35
N GLU A 58 -14.40 -2.80 -8.83
CA GLU A 58 -14.52 -2.26 -10.20
C GLU A 58 -13.16 -2.37 -10.91
N GLY A 59 -13.04 -3.30 -11.85
CA GLY A 59 -11.78 -3.56 -12.54
C GLY A 59 -10.72 -4.11 -11.59
N ARG A 60 -9.56 -3.44 -11.53
CA ARG A 60 -8.39 -3.91 -10.77
C ARG A 60 -8.24 -3.24 -9.39
N GLY A 61 -9.05 -2.23 -9.06
CA GLY A 61 -8.99 -1.47 -7.81
C GLY A 61 -10.20 -1.65 -6.90
N LEU A 62 -10.11 -1.05 -5.71
CA LEU A 62 -11.16 -1.07 -4.70
C LEU A 62 -11.94 0.24 -4.70
N THR A 63 -13.26 0.16 -4.88
CA THR A 63 -14.13 1.31 -4.61
C THR A 63 -14.60 1.28 -3.16
N PHE A 64 -14.40 2.38 -2.44
CA PHE A 64 -15.06 2.63 -1.16
C PHE A 64 -15.90 3.90 -1.23
N SER A 65 -17.00 3.90 -0.49
CA SER A 65 -17.92 5.04 -0.42
C SER A 65 -18.20 5.40 1.03
N PHE A 66 -18.22 6.68 1.34
CA PHE A 66 -18.67 7.13 2.65
C PHE A 66 -19.43 8.45 2.56
N VAL A 67 -20.30 8.67 3.53
CA VAL A 67 -20.96 9.96 3.73
C VAL A 67 -20.16 10.70 4.79
N ASN A 68 -19.64 11.87 4.44
CA ASN A 68 -18.89 12.68 5.42
C ASN A 68 -19.82 13.28 6.48
N ARG A 69 -19.25 13.95 7.50
CA ARG A 69 -20.02 14.59 8.58
C ARG A 69 -21.06 15.63 8.11
N MET A 70 -20.92 16.14 6.90
CA MET A 70 -21.84 17.12 6.30
C MET A 70 -22.94 16.46 5.45
N GLY A 71 -23.06 15.13 5.45
CA GLY A 71 -24.05 14.42 4.64
C GLY A 71 -23.67 14.28 3.16
N VAL A 72 -22.45 14.66 2.78
CA VAL A 72 -21.98 14.57 1.40
C VAL A 72 -21.48 13.17 1.13
N PHE A 73 -22.11 12.49 0.17
CA PHE A 73 -21.64 11.21 -0.35
C PHE A 73 -20.36 11.41 -1.18
N ARG A 74 -19.32 10.68 -0.82
CA ARG A 74 -18.04 10.64 -1.54
C ARG A 74 -17.76 9.20 -1.94
N ARG A 75 -17.30 9.02 -3.17
CA ARG A 75 -16.87 7.74 -3.73
C ARG A 75 -15.41 7.86 -4.12
N PHE A 76 -14.61 6.89 -3.73
CA PHE A 76 -13.18 6.83 -4.00
C PHE A 76 -12.86 5.54 -4.73
N TYR A 77 -11.82 5.59 -5.55
CA TYR A 77 -11.25 4.45 -6.23
C TYR A 77 -9.78 4.35 -5.83
N ARG A 78 -9.42 3.28 -5.11
CA ARG A 78 -8.04 3.01 -4.72
C ARG A 78 -7.43 1.97 -5.64
N VAL A 79 -6.18 2.23 -5.99
CA VAL A 79 -5.27 1.30 -6.64
C VAL A 79 -4.00 1.22 -5.81
N ALA A 80 -3.32 0.09 -5.83
CA ALA A 80 -2.08 -0.11 -5.11
C ALA A 80 -1.01 -0.70 -6.04
N PHE A 81 0.22 -0.21 -5.85
CA PHE A 81 1.36 -0.54 -6.69
C PHE A 81 2.50 -1.09 -5.84
N GLU A 82 3.20 -2.10 -6.37
CA GLU A 82 4.50 -2.49 -5.85
C GLU A 82 5.56 -1.63 -6.55
N VAL A 83 6.36 -0.90 -5.77
CA VAL A 83 7.40 0.00 -6.27
C VAL A 83 8.77 -0.52 -5.88
N GLU A 84 9.68 -0.59 -6.85
CA GLU A 84 11.11 -0.72 -6.57
C GLU A 84 11.66 0.66 -6.25
N VAL A 85 12.31 0.81 -5.09
CA VAL A 85 12.88 2.07 -4.62
C VAL A 85 14.40 2.07 -4.71
N GLU A 86 14.99 3.25 -4.82
CA GLU A 86 16.44 3.43 -4.80
C GLU A 86 17.03 3.04 -3.43
N VAL A 87 18.22 2.43 -3.46
CA VAL A 87 18.99 2.06 -2.26
C VAL A 87 20.42 2.58 -2.40
N GLU A 88 21.00 3.07 -1.30
CA GLU A 88 22.34 3.69 -1.29
C GLU A 88 23.48 2.66 -1.39
N GLY A 89 23.18 1.38 -1.19
CA GLY A 89 24.16 0.29 -1.28
C GLY A 89 23.52 -1.07 -1.51
N GLU A 90 24.28 -1.98 -2.12
CA GLU A 90 23.85 -3.36 -2.35
C GLU A 90 23.59 -4.08 -1.01
N GLY A 91 22.44 -4.76 -0.91
CA GLY A 91 22.02 -5.46 0.30
C GLY A 91 21.51 -4.55 1.44
N GLN A 92 21.47 -3.24 1.26
CA GLN A 92 20.96 -2.31 2.26
C GLN A 92 19.45 -2.08 2.10
N ARG A 93 18.79 -1.74 3.20
CA ARG A 93 17.41 -1.23 3.17
C ARG A 93 17.43 0.25 2.73
N PRO A 94 16.38 0.72 2.05
CA PRO A 94 16.28 2.13 1.72
C PRO A 94 16.09 2.97 3.00
N VAL A 95 16.63 4.19 3.00
CA VAL A 95 16.58 5.11 4.13
C VAL A 95 15.26 5.86 4.11
N VAL A 96 14.39 5.58 5.08
CA VAL A 96 13.09 6.25 5.24
C VAL A 96 13.28 7.61 5.91
N ARG A 97 12.62 8.64 5.38
CA ARG A 97 12.56 9.99 5.96
C ARG A 97 11.11 10.45 5.95
N LEU A 98 10.46 10.37 7.10
CA LEU A 98 9.04 10.69 7.23
C LEU A 98 8.80 12.19 7.22
N ASP A 99 7.69 12.62 6.60
CA ASP A 99 7.11 13.93 6.88
C ASP A 99 6.38 13.90 8.23
N PRO A 100 6.82 14.69 9.23
CA PRO A 100 6.17 14.71 10.54
C PRO A 100 4.75 15.27 10.55
N GLU A 101 4.31 15.96 9.48
CA GLU A 101 2.91 16.40 9.34
C GLU A 101 1.96 15.26 8.94
N GLU A 102 2.51 14.17 8.38
CA GLU A 102 1.73 13.04 7.86
C GLU A 102 1.96 11.74 8.65
N HIS A 103 3.23 11.35 8.87
CA HIS A 103 3.60 10.10 9.53
C HIS A 103 4.59 10.31 10.68
N GLN A 104 4.47 9.45 11.69
CA GLN A 104 5.20 9.58 12.96
C GLN A 104 6.14 8.41 13.27
N ASP A 105 6.00 7.28 12.58
CA ASP A 105 6.82 6.08 12.78
C ASP A 105 6.78 5.21 11.50
N TYR A 106 7.76 4.33 11.31
CA TYR A 106 7.79 3.39 10.19
C TYR A 106 8.26 2.01 10.62
N LEU A 107 7.80 0.97 9.92
CA LEU A 107 8.21 -0.40 10.15
C LEU A 107 8.48 -1.09 8.82
N TRP A 108 9.54 -1.88 8.80
CA TRP A 108 9.69 -2.92 7.81
C TRP A 108 9.09 -4.21 8.35
N VAL A 109 8.22 -4.84 7.57
CA VAL A 109 7.45 -6.01 8.02
C VAL A 109 7.62 -7.17 7.06
N SER A 110 7.67 -8.37 7.62
CA SER A 110 7.51 -9.62 6.89
C SER A 110 6.03 -9.98 6.74
N GLU A 111 5.72 -10.92 5.85
CA GLU A 111 4.35 -11.43 5.66
C GLU A 111 3.78 -12.09 6.93
N GLU A 112 4.62 -12.80 7.69
CA GLU A 112 4.21 -13.42 8.95
C GLU A 112 3.87 -12.36 10.01
N GLU A 113 4.64 -11.28 10.06
CA GLU A 113 4.38 -10.16 10.97
C GLU A 113 3.08 -9.41 10.62
N VAL A 114 2.78 -9.27 9.32
CA VAL A 114 1.48 -8.72 8.86
C VAL A 114 0.33 -9.64 9.28
N ARG A 115 0.43 -10.95 9.03
CA ARG A 115 -0.62 -11.93 9.40
C ARG A 115 -0.85 -12.03 10.90
N SER A 116 0.23 -11.99 11.69
CA SER A 116 0.16 -12.05 13.14
C SER A 116 -0.17 -10.69 13.77
N ARG A 117 -0.19 -9.61 12.96
CA ARG A 117 -0.38 -8.22 13.38
C ARG A 117 0.59 -7.80 14.47
N ARG A 118 1.82 -8.33 14.44
CA ARG A 118 2.84 -8.07 15.47
C ARG A 118 4.22 -7.96 14.85
N VAL A 119 4.96 -6.91 15.20
CA VAL A 119 6.37 -6.70 14.82
C VAL A 119 7.16 -6.38 16.07
N ALA A 120 8.23 -7.13 16.32
CA ALA A 120 9.08 -6.93 17.49
C ALA A 120 8.31 -6.78 18.82
N GLY A 121 7.19 -7.49 18.97
CA GLY A 121 6.32 -7.45 20.16
C GLY A 121 5.32 -6.29 20.23
N ARG A 122 5.34 -5.33 19.28
CA ARG A 122 4.32 -4.27 19.14
C ARG A 122 3.16 -4.78 18.30
N GLU A 123 1.93 -4.44 18.69
CA GLU A 123 0.74 -4.69 17.88
C GLU A 123 0.67 -3.70 16.70
N ILE A 124 0.25 -4.18 15.53
CA ILE A 124 0.03 -3.37 14.34
C ILE A 124 -1.48 -3.26 14.12
N VAL A 125 -2.00 -2.05 14.31
CA VAL A 125 -3.38 -1.71 13.93
C VAL A 125 -3.34 -0.98 12.58
N LEU A 126 -3.83 -1.63 11.52
CA LEU A 126 -3.80 -1.08 10.16
C LEU A 126 -5.01 -0.18 9.87
N THR A 127 -4.82 0.90 9.10
CA THR A 127 -5.95 1.74 8.64
C THR A 127 -6.95 0.89 7.86
N ALA A 128 -8.25 1.01 8.17
CA ALA A 128 -9.31 0.20 7.53
C ALA A 128 -8.94 -1.29 7.53
N GLU A 129 -8.50 -1.77 8.71
CA GLU A 129 -7.74 -3.00 8.97
C GLU A 129 -7.86 -4.11 7.93
N MET A 130 -9.07 -4.55 7.62
CA MET A 130 -9.31 -5.69 6.76
C MET A 130 -8.96 -5.44 5.27
N ASN A 131 -9.09 -4.20 4.79
CA ASN A 131 -8.78 -3.87 3.39
C ASN A 131 -7.29 -3.63 3.19
N THR A 132 -6.63 -2.96 4.13
CA THR A 132 -5.18 -2.68 4.04
C THR A 132 -4.35 -3.93 4.30
N GLU A 133 -4.71 -4.77 5.28
CA GLU A 133 -4.03 -6.04 5.52
C GLU A 133 -4.11 -6.96 4.29
N ARG A 134 -5.31 -7.12 3.72
CA ARG A 134 -5.49 -7.95 2.51
C ARG A 134 -4.70 -7.44 1.33
N MET A 135 -4.70 -6.12 1.11
CA MET A 135 -3.91 -5.48 0.05
C MET A 135 -2.42 -5.77 0.21
N VAL A 136 -1.86 -5.61 1.41
CA VAL A 136 -0.44 -5.88 1.68
C VAL A 136 -0.12 -7.37 1.50
N LEU A 137 -0.95 -8.27 2.02
CA LEU A 137 -0.75 -9.72 1.88
C LEU A 137 -0.86 -10.17 0.41
N GLU A 138 -1.77 -9.58 -0.36
CA GLU A 138 -1.92 -9.85 -1.78
C GLU A 138 -0.71 -9.36 -2.58
N ALA A 139 -0.20 -8.16 -2.28
CA ALA A 139 1.04 -7.65 -2.87
C ALA A 139 2.21 -8.62 -2.62
N MET A 140 2.34 -9.14 -1.41
CA MET A 140 3.37 -10.13 -1.05
C MET A 140 3.18 -11.45 -1.79
N ARG A 141 1.94 -11.94 -1.97
CA ARG A 141 1.62 -13.15 -2.73
C ARG A 141 2.02 -12.99 -4.20
N VAL A 142 1.58 -11.92 -4.84
CA VAL A 142 1.89 -11.60 -6.25
C VAL A 142 3.41 -11.47 -6.45
N ARG A 143 4.11 -10.82 -5.52
CA ARG A 143 5.58 -10.73 -5.56
C ARG A 143 6.22 -12.11 -5.52
N ARG A 144 5.78 -13.02 -4.65
CA ARG A 144 6.32 -14.39 -4.57
C ARG A 144 6.11 -15.16 -5.87
N GLU A 145 4.95 -15.05 -6.49
CA GLU A 145 4.68 -15.73 -7.76
C GLU A 145 5.55 -15.18 -8.89
N ARG A 146 5.77 -13.86 -8.90
CA ARG A 146 6.62 -13.19 -9.88
C ARG A 146 8.11 -13.49 -9.71
N VAL A 147 8.61 -13.61 -8.49
CA VAL A 147 10.03 -13.88 -8.18
C VAL A 147 10.32 -15.40 -8.13
N GLY A 148 9.33 -16.22 -7.79
CA GLY A 148 9.43 -17.67 -7.66
C GLY A 148 9.50 -18.44 -8.97
N TRP A 149 9.24 -17.81 -10.13
CA TRP A 149 9.40 -18.40 -11.46
C TRP A 149 10.85 -18.26 -12.01
N GLY A 150 11.85 -18.12 -11.14
CA GLY A 150 13.26 -17.88 -11.51
C GLY A 150 14.24 -18.97 -11.11
N VAL A 151 13.80 -20.06 -10.47
CA VAL A 151 14.65 -21.16 -10.03
C VAL A 151 13.95 -22.46 -10.36
N ASP A 152 14.16 -22.95 -11.58
CA ASP A 152 14.20 -24.38 -11.92
C ASP A 152 14.53 -24.52 -13.42
N GLY A 153 15.75 -24.97 -13.72
CA GLY A 153 16.17 -25.26 -15.10
C GLY A 153 17.68 -25.14 -15.34
N GLY A 154 18.50 -25.80 -14.51
CA GLY A 154 19.94 -25.83 -14.71
C GLY A 154 20.65 -26.76 -13.73
N GLU A 155 20.37 -28.06 -13.85
CA GLU A 155 21.39 -29.10 -13.62
C GLU A 155 21.84 -29.64 -14.98
#